data_AF-A0A7Z9SKX8-F1
#
_entry.id   AF-A0A7Z9SKX8-F1
#
_cell.length_a   1.000
_cell.length_b   1.000
_cell.length_c   1.000
_cell.angle_alpha   90.00
_cell.angle_beta   90.00
_cell.angle_gamma   90.00
#
_symmetry.space_group_name_H-M   'P 1'
#
loop_
_entity.id
_entity.type
_entity.pdbx_description
1 polymer ?
#
loop_
_entity_poly.entity_id
_entity_poly.type
_entity_poly.pdbx_seq_one_letter_code
_entity_poly.pdbx_strand_id
1 'polypeptide(L)'
;MLNKLIDFLKNNHPDSNIDDYLNAKYLQLTNPQLKQIADALSSGELQIKPASSCSTDRFIFHFGNTIILVQKDNTDSPAVYQAELSWETDFMAVHSTRNKGKGFYFIAFEFDDDYQVTLKETDKFLEDQVRNDDQNQELIDKAMPVLKGFMSAISE
;
A
#
# COMPACT_ATOMS: atom_id res chain seq x y z
N MET A 1 -9.98 -4.08 -9.03
CA MET A 1 -8.97 -4.76 -8.20
C MET A 1 -9.42 -4.86 -6.75
N LEU A 2 -9.91 -3.78 -6.13
CA LEU A 2 -10.38 -3.80 -4.74
C LEU A 2 -11.37 -4.94 -4.40
N ASN A 3 -12.41 -5.15 -5.22
CA ASN A 3 -13.35 -6.26 -4.98
C ASN A 3 -12.65 -7.64 -4.96
N LYS A 4 -11.67 -7.85 -5.85
CA LYS A 4 -10.88 -9.10 -5.86
C LYS A 4 -10.04 -9.25 -4.59
N LEU A 5 -9.45 -8.15 -4.10
CA LEU A 5 -8.70 -8.14 -2.85
C LEU A 5 -9.63 -8.48 -1.67
N ILE A 6 -10.81 -7.87 -1.61
CA ILE A 6 -11.82 -8.16 -0.58
C ILE A 6 -12.25 -9.62 -0.62
N ASP A 7 -12.55 -10.17 -1.80
CA ASP A 7 -12.92 -11.57 -1.95
C ASP A 7 -11.77 -12.50 -1.56
N PHE A 8 -10.53 -12.13 -1.90
CA PHE A 8 -9.34 -12.87 -1.49
C PHE A 8 -9.19 -12.90 0.03
N LEU A 9 -9.28 -11.74 0.69
CA LEU A 9 -9.18 -11.62 2.15
C LEU A 9 -10.26 -12.44 2.85
N LYS A 10 -11.52 -12.35 2.43
CA LYS A 10 -12.62 -13.15 2.99
C LYS A 10 -12.39 -14.66 2.91
N ASN A 11 -11.75 -15.13 1.84
CA ASN A 11 -11.54 -16.56 1.61
C ASN A 11 -10.27 -17.11 2.27
N ASN A 12 -9.21 -16.31 2.41
CA ASN A 12 -7.89 -16.78 2.86
C ASN A 12 -7.47 -16.22 4.23
N HIS A 13 -8.05 -15.08 4.64
CA HIS A 13 -7.76 -14.41 5.91
C HIS A 13 -9.08 -13.95 6.56
N PRO A 14 -9.95 -14.87 7.00
CA PRO A 14 -11.29 -14.56 7.49
C PRO A 14 -11.29 -13.66 8.74
N ASP A 15 -10.19 -13.64 9.49
CA ASP A 15 -10.00 -12.77 10.66
C ASP A 15 -9.59 -11.33 10.27
N SER A 16 -9.32 -11.06 9.00
CA SER A 16 -9.02 -9.71 8.51
C SER A 16 -10.22 -8.80 8.68
N ASN A 17 -9.99 -7.60 9.20
CA ASN A 17 -11.02 -6.58 9.30
C ASN A 17 -11.34 -5.96 7.93
N ILE A 18 -12.26 -6.59 7.19
CA ILE A 18 -12.65 -6.13 5.84
C ILE A 18 -13.25 -4.73 5.85
N ASP A 19 -13.84 -4.31 6.97
CA ASP A 19 -14.42 -2.98 7.13
C ASP A 19 -13.38 -1.87 7.02
N ASP A 20 -12.10 -2.17 7.29
CA ASP A 20 -11.01 -1.22 7.07
C ASP A 20 -10.83 -0.87 5.60
N TYR A 21 -11.14 -1.80 4.67
CA TYR A 21 -11.12 -1.53 3.23
C TYR A 21 -12.44 -0.96 2.73
N LEU A 22 -13.57 -1.44 3.23
CA LEU A 22 -14.89 -1.00 2.76
C LEU A 22 -15.22 0.44 3.16
N ASN A 23 -14.77 0.87 4.33
CA ASN A 23 -15.05 2.21 4.85
C ASN A 23 -13.99 3.25 4.44
N ALA A 24 -12.86 2.81 3.87
CA ALA A 24 -11.81 3.71 3.43
C ALA A 24 -12.18 4.43 2.13
N LYS A 25 -11.79 5.70 2.02
CA LYS A 25 -11.91 6.46 0.76
C LYS A 25 -11.03 5.81 -0.30
N TYR A 26 -11.64 5.32 -1.38
CA TYR A 26 -10.91 4.67 -2.48
C TYR A 26 -10.45 5.67 -3.53
N LEU A 27 -9.13 5.72 -3.74
CA LEU A 27 -8.45 6.64 -4.64
C LEU A 27 -7.65 5.83 -5.64
N GLN A 28 -8.08 5.87 -6.90
CA GLN A 28 -7.41 5.15 -7.98
C GLN A 28 -6.74 6.14 -8.94
N LEU A 29 -5.43 5.99 -9.14
CA LEU A 29 -4.69 6.72 -10.14
C LEU A 29 -4.64 5.94 -11.46
N THR A 30 -4.88 6.67 -12.54
CA THR A 30 -4.64 6.21 -13.91
C THR A 30 -3.15 6.38 -14.27
N ASN A 31 -2.67 5.64 -15.28
CA ASN A 31 -1.28 5.78 -15.74
C ASN A 31 -0.89 7.22 -16.12
N PRO A 32 -1.75 8.02 -16.78
CA PRO A 32 -1.46 9.44 -17.00
C PRO A 32 -1.29 10.24 -15.72
N GLN A 33 -2.12 10.00 -14.69
CA GLN A 33 -2.01 10.70 -13.40
C GLN A 33 -0.74 10.29 -12.64
N LEU A 34 -0.35 9.02 -12.71
CA LEU A 34 0.93 8.55 -12.16
C LEU A 34 2.10 9.26 -12.81
N LYS A 35 2.08 9.38 -14.15
CA LYS A 35 3.10 10.12 -14.89
C LYS A 35 3.13 11.59 -14.48
N GLN A 36 1.97 12.23 -14.34
CA GLN A 36 1.88 13.63 -13.91
C GLN A 36 2.52 13.85 -12.52
N ILE A 37 2.23 12.97 -11.56
CA ILE A 37 2.85 13.05 -10.23
C ILE A 37 4.37 12.85 -10.33
N ALA A 38 4.83 11.85 -11.08
CA ALA A 38 6.27 11.60 -11.27
C ALA A 38 6.99 12.77 -11.95
N ASP A 39 6.39 13.36 -12.98
CA ASP A 39 6.93 14.53 -13.69
C ASP A 39 6.99 15.75 -12.74
N ALA A 40 5.92 16.01 -11.97
CA ALA A 40 5.85 17.13 -11.04
C ALA A 40 6.83 17.01 -9.86
N LEU A 41 7.06 15.78 -9.38
CA LEU A 41 8.12 15.49 -8.40
C LEU A 41 9.51 15.77 -8.98
N SER A 42 9.75 15.33 -10.22
CA SER A 42 11.05 15.46 -10.88
C SER A 42 11.38 16.91 -11.26
N SER A 43 10.36 17.70 -11.61
CA SER A 43 10.51 19.13 -11.94
C SER A 43 10.59 20.04 -10.72
N GLY A 44 10.26 19.53 -9.52
CA GLY A 44 10.13 20.32 -8.30
C GLY A 44 8.86 21.18 -8.24
N GLU A 45 7.94 21.01 -9.19
CA GLU A 45 6.62 21.67 -9.18
C GLU A 45 5.79 21.21 -7.97
N LEU A 46 5.88 19.91 -7.64
CA LEU A 46 5.26 19.36 -6.46
C LEU A 46 6.22 19.41 -5.28
N GLN A 47 5.99 20.37 -4.38
CA GLN A 47 6.70 20.46 -3.12
C GLN A 47 6.21 19.36 -2.18
N ILE A 48 7.16 18.57 -1.67
CA ILE A 48 6.87 17.54 -0.69
C ILE A 48 6.46 18.18 0.62
N LYS A 49 5.31 17.77 1.15
CA LYS A 49 4.82 18.15 2.48
C LYS A 49 5.00 16.96 3.46
N PRO A 50 5.22 17.20 4.76
CA PRO A 50 5.28 16.15 5.77
C PRO A 50 4.04 15.25 5.71
N ALA A 51 4.20 13.95 5.99
CA ALA A 51 3.09 13.01 5.94
C ALA A 51 1.90 13.47 6.81
N SER A 52 2.15 14.06 7.98
CA SER A 52 1.14 14.59 8.90
C SER A 52 0.32 15.77 8.36
N SER A 53 0.76 16.40 7.27
CA SER A 53 0.00 17.46 6.59
C SER A 53 -1.15 16.89 5.74
N CYS A 54 -1.16 15.57 5.51
CA CYS A 54 -2.26 14.90 4.84
C CYS A 54 -3.51 14.96 5.72
N SER A 55 -4.59 15.56 5.20
CA SER A 55 -5.85 15.74 5.93
C SER A 55 -6.68 14.46 6.09
N THR A 56 -6.25 13.35 5.49
CA THR A 56 -7.01 12.10 5.46
C THR A 56 -6.43 11.07 6.42
N ASP A 57 -7.23 10.65 7.40
CA ASP A 57 -6.82 9.66 8.40
C ASP A 57 -6.80 8.23 7.85
N ARG A 58 -7.66 7.90 6.88
CA ARG A 58 -7.70 6.56 6.28
C ARG A 58 -8.12 6.60 4.83
N PHE A 59 -7.37 5.93 3.96
CA PHE A 59 -7.71 5.81 2.54
C PHE A 59 -7.10 4.55 1.91
N ILE A 60 -7.68 4.14 0.79
CA ILE A 60 -7.08 3.18 -0.12
C ILE A 60 -6.49 3.95 -1.29
N PHE A 61 -5.21 3.70 -1.55
CA PHE A 61 -4.51 4.21 -2.70
C PHE A 61 -4.23 3.08 -3.71
N HIS A 62 -4.70 3.23 -4.94
CA HIS A 62 -4.57 2.20 -5.96
C HIS A 62 -3.90 2.74 -7.22
N PHE A 63 -2.88 2.03 -7.68
CA PHE A 63 -2.23 2.24 -8.96
C PHE A 63 -1.68 0.93 -9.53
N GLY A 64 -1.79 0.74 -10.84
CA GLY A 64 -1.34 -0.49 -11.49
C GLY A 64 -1.98 -1.74 -10.87
N ASN A 65 -1.14 -2.66 -10.39
CA ASN A 65 -1.57 -3.88 -9.68
C ASN A 65 -1.42 -3.77 -8.15
N THR A 66 -1.23 -2.57 -7.63
CA THR A 66 -0.93 -2.30 -6.23
C THR A 66 -2.05 -1.52 -5.56
N ILE A 67 -2.53 -2.03 -4.42
CA ILE A 67 -3.39 -1.31 -3.48
C ILE A 67 -2.58 -1.07 -2.21
N ILE A 68 -2.66 0.12 -1.65
CA ILE A 68 -2.11 0.44 -0.33
C ILE A 68 -3.27 0.93 0.53
N LEU A 69 -3.57 0.19 1.60
CA LEU A 69 -4.40 0.72 2.68
C LEU A 69 -3.49 1.59 3.55
N VAL A 70 -3.85 2.86 3.73
CA VAL A 70 -3.10 3.82 4.54
C VAL A 70 -3.99 4.29 5.68
N GLN A 71 -3.48 4.24 6.90
CA GLN A 71 -4.18 4.61 8.11
C GLN A 71 -3.26 5.39 9.05
N LYS A 72 -3.75 6.52 9.56
CA LYS A 72 -3.02 7.34 10.52
C LYS A 72 -2.75 6.55 11.78
N ASP A 73 -1.51 6.61 12.23
CA ASP A 73 -1.11 6.04 13.51
C ASP A 73 -1.60 6.96 14.62
N ASN A 74 -2.40 6.41 15.54
CA ASN A 74 -2.93 7.11 16.70
C ASN A 74 -2.31 6.57 17.99
N THR A 75 -1.15 5.92 17.90
CA THR A 75 -0.42 5.38 19.04
C THR A 75 0.72 6.33 19.43
N ASP A 76 1.39 6.08 20.56
CA ASP A 76 2.59 6.84 20.96
C ASP A 76 3.85 6.40 20.17
N SER A 77 3.71 6.12 18.88
CA SER A 77 4.79 5.74 17.97
C SER A 77 5.37 6.97 17.26
N PRO A 78 6.65 6.95 16.84
CA PRO A 78 7.18 7.96 15.91
C PRO A 78 6.56 7.87 14.50
N ALA A 79 5.83 6.79 14.18
CA ALA A 79 5.13 6.65 12.91
C ALA A 79 3.95 7.62 12.81
N VAL A 80 3.72 8.17 11.62
CA VAL A 80 2.55 9.02 11.34
C VAL A 80 1.44 8.19 10.70
N TYR A 81 1.80 7.21 9.88
CA TYR A 81 0.87 6.30 9.23
C TYR A 81 1.36 4.86 9.31
N GLN A 82 0.42 3.96 9.50
CA GLN A 82 0.55 2.54 9.20
C GLN A 82 -0.03 2.28 7.81
N ALA A 83 0.55 1.33 7.09
CA ALA A 83 0.12 0.97 5.76
C ALA A 83 0.29 -0.51 5.45
N GLU A 84 -0.57 -1.00 4.56
CA GLU A 84 -0.48 -2.36 4.03
C GLU A 84 -0.54 -2.32 2.51
N LEU A 85 0.55 -2.71 1.86
CA LEU A 85 0.64 -2.88 0.42
C LEU A 85 0.15 -4.28 0.05
N SER A 86 -0.87 -4.32 -0.79
CA SER A 86 -1.43 -5.52 -1.45
C SER A 86 -1.09 -5.48 -2.94
N TRP A 87 -0.26 -6.42 -3.41
CA TRP A 87 0.15 -6.52 -4.81
C TRP A 87 -0.48 -7.74 -5.49
N GLU A 88 -1.31 -7.53 -6.52
CA GLU A 88 -1.90 -8.61 -7.34
C GLU A 88 -0.79 -9.22 -8.21
N THR A 89 -0.40 -10.45 -7.92
CA THR A 89 0.68 -11.18 -8.61
C THR A 89 0.26 -12.61 -8.93
N ASP A 90 0.89 -13.20 -9.96
CA ASP A 90 0.61 -14.58 -10.34
C ASP A 90 1.17 -15.52 -9.25
N PHE A 91 0.39 -16.53 -8.85
CA PHE A 91 0.78 -17.50 -7.81
C PHE A 91 2.05 -18.32 -8.16
N MET A 92 2.72 -18.11 -9.29
CA MET A 92 3.98 -18.84 -9.57
C MET A 92 5.14 -18.53 -8.61
N ALA A 93 5.02 -17.51 -7.76
CA ALA A 93 5.92 -17.26 -6.62
C ALA A 93 5.45 -17.87 -5.28
N VAL A 94 4.32 -18.58 -5.27
CA VAL A 94 3.71 -19.23 -4.10
C VAL A 94 3.29 -20.63 -4.55
N HIS A 95 4.01 -21.68 -4.16
CA HIS A 95 3.84 -23.07 -4.64
C HIS A 95 2.49 -23.76 -4.30
N SER A 96 1.35 -23.08 -4.41
CA SER A 96 0.04 -23.69 -4.24
C SER A 96 -0.30 -24.58 -5.45
N THR A 97 -0.22 -25.89 -5.24
CA THR A 97 -0.50 -26.93 -6.23
C THR A 97 -1.97 -27.05 -6.65
N ARG A 98 -2.88 -26.20 -6.14
CA ARG A 98 -4.34 -26.39 -6.32
C ARG A 98 -5.13 -25.27 -6.99
N ASN A 99 -4.58 -24.09 -7.26
CA ASN A 99 -5.33 -23.07 -8.01
C ASN A 99 -4.42 -22.15 -8.83
N LYS A 100 -4.55 -22.19 -10.15
CA LYS A 100 -3.85 -21.30 -11.10
C LYS A 100 -4.47 -19.89 -11.14
N GLY A 101 -4.82 -19.33 -9.98
CA GLY A 101 -5.40 -17.98 -9.87
C GLY A 101 -4.36 -16.87 -9.95
N LYS A 102 -4.79 -15.62 -9.76
CA LYS A 102 -3.94 -14.51 -9.30
C LYS A 102 -4.13 -14.37 -7.79
N GLY A 103 -3.05 -14.13 -7.05
CA GLY A 103 -3.05 -13.97 -5.59
C GLY A 103 -2.62 -12.57 -5.19
N PHE A 104 -2.56 -12.32 -3.88
CA PHE A 104 -2.06 -11.07 -3.34
C PHE A 104 -0.83 -11.32 -2.46
N TYR A 105 0.19 -10.48 -2.65
CA TYR A 105 1.36 -10.37 -1.79
C TYR A 105 1.16 -9.19 -0.84
N PHE A 106 1.31 -9.40 0.47
CA PHE A 106 1.05 -8.39 1.50
C PHE A 106 2.33 -7.92 2.19
N ILE A 107 2.56 -6.62 2.24
CA ILE A 107 3.65 -5.99 3.00
C ILE A 107 3.03 -4.99 3.97
N ALA A 108 3.20 -5.22 5.26
CA ALA A 108 2.87 -4.23 6.29
C ALA A 108 4.09 -3.34 6.53
N PHE A 109 3.87 -2.05 6.68
CA PHE A 109 4.91 -1.06 6.96
C PHE A 109 4.30 0.16 7.65
N GLU A 110 5.15 0.98 8.25
CA GLU A 110 4.78 2.28 8.79
C GLU A 110 5.75 3.33 8.25
N PHE A 111 5.33 4.60 8.26
CA PHE A 111 6.21 5.70 7.86
C PHE A 111 5.99 6.96 8.69
N ASP A 112 7.08 7.71 8.85
CA ASP A 112 7.14 8.97 9.59
C ASP A 112 6.83 10.19 8.70
N ASP A 113 7.00 11.39 9.26
CA ASP A 113 6.75 12.65 8.57
C ASP A 113 7.64 12.87 7.34
N ASP A 114 8.84 12.29 7.32
CA ASP A 114 9.79 12.36 6.23
C ASP A 114 9.60 11.24 5.19
N TYR A 115 8.57 10.40 5.40
CA TYR A 115 8.28 9.19 4.63
C TYR A 115 9.39 8.13 4.75
N GLN A 116 10.14 8.12 5.86
CA GLN A 116 11.05 7.02 6.16
C GLN A 116 10.23 5.80 6.56
N VAL A 117 10.48 4.68 5.86
CA VAL A 117 9.71 3.45 6.01
C VAL A 117 10.35 2.55 7.04
N THR A 118 9.52 1.93 7.88
CA THR A 118 9.87 0.78 8.71
C THR A 118 8.96 -0.39 8.34
N LEU A 119 9.53 -1.53 7.93
CA LEU A 119 8.77 -2.74 7.65
C LEU A 119 8.17 -3.31 8.94
N LYS A 120 6.97 -3.86 8.85
CA LYS A 120 6.24 -4.49 9.96
C LYS A 120 5.89 -5.92 9.62
N GLU A 121 5.70 -6.73 10.66
CA GLU A 121 5.10 -8.04 10.51
C GLU A 121 3.64 -7.90 10.06
N THR A 122 3.21 -8.80 9.20
CA THR A 122 1.80 -8.96 8.80
C THR A 122 1.37 -10.36 9.21
N ASP A 123 0.09 -10.65 9.33
CA ASP A 123 -0.44 -12.00 9.54
C ASP A 123 -0.98 -12.60 8.23
N LYS A 124 -1.01 -11.81 7.15
CA LYS A 124 -1.56 -12.17 5.83
C LYS A 124 -0.53 -12.89 4.97
N PHE A 125 -0.09 -14.03 5.47
CA PHE A 125 0.86 -14.89 4.77
C PHE A 125 0.15 -16.03 4.05
N LEU A 126 0.70 -16.42 2.89
CA LEU A 126 0.38 -17.69 2.27
C LEU A 126 1.48 -18.69 2.64
N GLU A 127 1.10 -19.90 3.02
CA GLU A 127 2.00 -20.96 3.55
C GLU A 127 3.22 -21.23 2.65
N ASP A 128 3.06 -21.07 1.33
CA ASP A 128 4.12 -21.30 0.33
C ASP A 128 4.83 -20.02 -0.17
N GLN A 129 4.58 -18.86 0.45
CA GLN A 129 5.14 -17.58 0.01
C GLN A 129 6.52 -17.33 0.65
N VAL A 130 7.57 -17.36 -0.17
CA VAL A 130 8.90 -16.94 0.26
C VAL A 130 8.93 -15.42 0.38
N ARG A 131 9.16 -14.92 1.60
CA ARG A 131 9.33 -13.50 1.87
C ARG A 131 10.81 -13.16 1.95
N ASN A 132 11.17 -12.03 1.37
CA ASN A 132 12.49 -11.46 1.48
C ASN A 132 12.32 -9.98 1.83
N ASP A 133 12.91 -9.55 2.95
CA ASP A 133 12.79 -8.17 3.39
C ASP A 133 13.46 -7.18 2.42
N ASP A 134 14.53 -7.59 1.73
CA ASP A 134 15.13 -6.78 0.67
C ASP A 134 14.15 -6.59 -0.50
N GLN A 135 13.41 -7.64 -0.86
CA GLN A 135 12.38 -7.57 -1.90
C GLN A 135 11.18 -6.73 -1.44
N ASN A 136 10.78 -6.86 -0.17
CA ASN A 136 9.73 -6.04 0.42
C ASN A 136 10.11 -4.57 0.36
N GLN A 137 11.33 -4.25 0.78
CA GLN A 137 11.85 -2.89 0.74
C GLN A 137 11.89 -2.36 -0.69
N GLU A 138 12.37 -3.14 -1.67
CA GLU A 138 12.41 -2.71 -3.07
C GLU A 138 11.00 -2.41 -3.63
N LEU A 139 10.00 -3.21 -3.27
CA LEU A 139 8.61 -2.98 -3.68
C LEU A 139 8.04 -1.70 -3.05
N ILE A 140 8.35 -1.46 -1.76
CA ILE A 140 7.95 -0.24 -1.07
C ILE A 140 8.67 0.98 -1.66
N ASP A 141 9.97 0.93 -1.90
CA ASP A 141 10.76 2.01 -2.48
C ASP A 141 10.24 2.45 -3.87
N LYS A 142 9.66 1.51 -4.64
CA LYS A 142 8.99 1.81 -5.91
C LYS A 142 7.63 2.47 -5.72
N ALA A 143 6.91 2.12 -4.66
CA ALA A 143 5.57 2.62 -4.36
C ALA A 143 5.58 4.00 -3.67
N MET A 144 6.54 4.22 -2.78
CA MET A 144 6.60 5.39 -1.90
C MET A 144 6.66 6.72 -2.63
N PRO A 145 7.44 6.92 -3.72
CA PRO A 145 7.45 8.20 -4.42
C PRO A 145 6.05 8.62 -4.91
N VAL A 146 5.26 7.65 -5.40
CA VAL A 146 3.90 7.88 -5.88
C VAL A 146 2.96 8.22 -4.72
N LEU A 147 3.03 7.45 -3.63
CA LEU A 147 2.22 7.70 -2.44
C LEU A 147 2.56 9.06 -1.81
N LYS A 148 3.85 9.36 -1.66
CA LYS A 148 4.38 10.62 -1.14
C LYS A 148 3.95 11.83 -1.97
N GLY A 149 4.05 11.73 -3.30
CA GLY A 149 3.56 12.78 -4.20
C GLY A 149 2.06 12.97 -4.08
N PHE A 150 1.29 11.88 -4.06
CA PHE A 150 -0.15 11.95 -3.88
C PHE A 150 -0.54 12.62 -2.56
N MET A 151 0.03 12.16 -1.43
CA MET A 151 -0.26 12.71 -0.10
C MET A 151 0.11 14.20 -0.02
N SER A 152 1.24 14.60 -0.61
CA SER A 152 1.64 16.01 -0.68
C SER A 152 0.66 16.85 -1.49
N ALA A 153 0.13 16.31 -2.60
CA ALA A 153 -0.82 17.00 -3.47
C ALA A 153 -2.20 17.22 -2.83
N ILE A 154 -2.60 16.36 -1.88
CA ILE A 154 -3.89 16.48 -1.17
C ILE A 154 -3.76 17.09 0.23
N SER A 155 -2.55 17.41 0.66
CA SER A 155 -2.29 18.07 1.94
C SER A 155 -2.68 19.54 1.87
N GLU A 156 -3.28 20.05 2.96
CA GLU A 156 -3.69 21.46 3.09
C GLU A 156 -2.49 22.41 3.22
#